data_AF-A0A3R9KWI1-F1
#
_entry.id   AF-A0A3R9KWI1-F1
#
_cell.length_a   1.000
_cell.length_b   1.000
_cell.length_c   1.000
_cell.angle_alpha   90.00
_cell.angle_beta   90.00
_cell.angle_gamma   90.00
#
_symmetry.space_group_name_H-M   'P 1'
#
loop_
_entity.id
_entity.type
_entity.pdbx_description
1 polymer ?
#
loop_
_entity_poly.entity_id
_entity_poly.type
_entity_poly.pdbx_seq_one_letter_code
_entity_poly.pdbx_strand_id
1 'polypeptide(L)'
;MKKKPIYLYVLLGLETVGTLWGLISKFSSSNDAVETLLKGVNEPAKSQYATYFSKSAELSGSLINNIFFYVGLLLLIAAWFFVFKKDIFKANLIYIANVLIGLIGTAYGYVVAKGIATSSFSDPSLLSSQILGLNFTIGFSVVVSLIFLSIVIFKLIKQQKEADTVEVAEED
;
A
#
# COMPACT_ATOMS: atom_id res chain seq x y z
N MET A 1 21.03 -3.55 -27.59
CA MET A 1 21.13 -2.75 -26.34
C MET A 1 20.07 -3.21 -25.35
N LYS A 2 20.43 -3.73 -24.17
CA LYS A 2 19.45 -4.07 -23.13
C LYS A 2 18.70 -2.81 -22.69
N LYS A 3 17.40 -2.72 -22.99
CA LYS A 3 16.57 -1.56 -22.61
C LYS A 3 16.53 -1.47 -21.08
N LYS A 4 16.82 -0.30 -20.52
CA LYS A 4 16.71 -0.08 -19.06
C LYS A 4 15.26 -0.34 -18.64
N PRO A 5 15.00 -1.01 -17.50
CA PRO A 5 13.65 -1.31 -17.03
C PRO A 5 12.99 -0.06 -16.43
N ILE A 6 12.77 0.98 -17.24
CA ILE A 6 12.24 2.29 -16.82
C ILE A 6 10.93 2.12 -16.03
N TYR A 7 10.08 1.17 -16.43
CA TYR A 7 8.82 0.89 -15.73
C TYR A 7 9.05 0.52 -14.27
N LEU A 8 10.04 -0.34 -13.96
CA LEU A 8 10.27 -0.83 -12.61
C LEU A 8 10.85 0.27 -11.72
N TYR A 9 11.70 1.15 -12.27
CA TYR A 9 12.18 2.34 -11.55
C TYR A 9 11.04 3.28 -11.18
N VAL A 10 10.08 3.52 -12.08
CA VAL A 10 8.92 4.37 -11.81
C VAL A 10 8.05 3.74 -10.71
N LEU A 11 7.75 2.46 -10.83
CA LEU A 11 6.91 1.74 -9.85
C LEU A 11 7.54 1.71 -8.46
N LEU A 12 8.82 1.31 -8.37
CA LEU A 12 9.54 1.30 -7.10
C LEU A 12 9.72 2.72 -6.54
N GLY A 13 9.89 3.72 -7.41
CA GLY A 13 9.97 5.13 -7.01
C GLY A 13 8.69 5.62 -6.36
N LEU A 14 7.53 5.36 -6.98
CA LEU A 14 6.22 5.68 -6.41
C LEU A 14 5.99 4.96 -5.08
N GLU A 15 6.32 3.67 -5.02
CA GLU A 15 6.19 2.89 -3.80
C GLU A 15 7.10 3.43 -2.69
N THR A 16 8.33 3.82 -3.02
CA THR A 16 9.28 4.42 -2.06
C THR A 16 8.72 5.70 -1.46
N VAL A 17 8.11 6.58 -2.28
CA VAL A 17 7.47 7.80 -1.77
C VAL A 17 6.34 7.45 -0.80
N GLY A 18 5.50 6.47 -1.14
CA GLY A 18 4.43 6.00 -0.26
C GLY A 18 4.94 5.41 1.05
N THR A 19 5.98 4.57 1.00
CA THR A 19 6.58 3.96 2.20
C THR A 19 7.22 5.01 3.10
N LEU A 20 7.92 6.00 2.53
CA LEU A 20 8.49 7.11 3.30
C LEU A 20 7.41 7.95 3.97
N TRP A 21 6.31 8.23 3.27
CA TRP A 21 5.15 8.91 3.87
C TRP A 21 4.57 8.10 5.04
N GLY A 22 4.39 6.79 4.86
CA GLY A 22 3.97 5.89 5.93
C GLY A 22 4.93 5.89 7.12
N LEU A 23 6.24 5.93 6.87
CA LEU A 23 7.26 5.99 7.91
C LEU A 23 7.18 7.30 8.71
N ILE A 24 7.06 8.45 8.03
CA ILE A 24 6.87 9.75 8.67
C ILE A 24 5.62 9.74 9.57
N SER A 25 4.51 9.17 9.08
CA SER A 25 3.26 9.11 9.85
C SER A 25 3.37 8.30 11.15
N LYS A 26 4.31 7.34 11.23
CA LYS A 26 4.57 6.55 12.45
C LYS A 26 5.33 7.32 13.52
N PHE A 27 6.06 8.37 13.15
CA PHE A 27 6.84 9.19 14.08
C PHE A 27 6.18 10.53 14.44
N SER A 28 5.07 10.88 13.80
CA SER A 28 4.31 12.11 14.09
C SER A 28 3.34 11.89 15.25
N SER A 29 3.26 12.83 16.21
CA SER A 29 2.26 12.79 17.27
C SER A 29 0.86 13.07 16.70
N SER A 30 -0.11 12.20 17.01
CA SER A 30 -1.46 12.25 16.42
C SER A 30 -2.39 13.26 17.08
N ASN A 31 -2.09 13.71 18.30
CA ASN A 31 -3.05 14.50 19.11
C ASN A 31 -3.32 15.88 18.52
N ASP A 32 -2.30 16.64 18.13
CA ASP A 32 -2.46 17.99 17.57
C ASP A 32 -3.15 17.97 16.20
N ALA A 33 -2.88 16.92 15.41
CA ALA A 33 -3.50 16.71 14.11
C ALA A 33 -5.00 16.38 14.26
N VAL A 34 -5.35 15.49 15.20
CA VAL A 34 -6.74 15.15 15.51
C VAL A 34 -7.48 16.37 16.06
N GLU A 35 -6.89 17.12 16.99
CA GLU A 35 -7.51 18.33 17.51
C GLU A 35 -7.78 19.35 16.40
N THR A 36 -6.83 19.54 15.49
CA THR A 36 -6.99 20.41 14.33
C THR A 36 -8.10 19.94 13.39
N LEU A 37 -8.19 18.64 13.11
CA LEU A 37 -9.26 18.06 12.28
C LEU A 37 -10.65 18.21 12.90
N LEU A 38 -10.71 18.26 14.24
CA LEU A 38 -11.96 18.41 14.98
C LEU A 38 -12.35 19.87 15.25
N LYS A 39 -11.54 20.84 14.84
CA LYS A 39 -11.89 22.27 14.97
C LYS A 39 -13.15 22.57 14.17
N GLY A 40 -14.15 23.14 14.84
CA GLY A 40 -15.44 23.48 14.22
C GLY A 40 -16.45 22.33 14.15
N VAL A 41 -16.11 21.13 14.62
CA VAL A 41 -17.08 20.03 14.78
C VAL A 41 -17.78 20.16 16.13
N ASN A 42 -19.12 20.16 16.11
CA ASN A 42 -19.95 20.26 17.32
C ASN A 42 -20.31 18.87 17.88
N GLU A 43 -20.75 18.84 19.13
CA GLU A 43 -21.31 17.62 19.72
C GLU A 43 -22.69 17.29 19.10
N PRO A 44 -23.06 16.00 18.96
CA PRO A 44 -22.32 14.80 19.40
C PRO A 44 -21.32 14.23 18.36
N ALA A 45 -21.10 14.90 17.23
CA ALA A 45 -20.24 14.40 16.16
C ALA A 45 -18.75 14.42 16.56
N LYS A 46 -18.33 15.45 17.28
CA LYS A 46 -16.93 15.64 17.71
C LYS A 46 -16.42 14.47 18.55
N SER A 47 -17.17 14.03 19.56
CA SER A 47 -16.82 12.89 20.40
C SER A 47 -16.78 11.56 19.66
N GLN A 48 -17.67 11.35 18.68
CA GLN A 48 -17.66 10.16 17.82
C GLN A 48 -16.42 10.10 16.93
N TYR A 49 -16.05 11.22 16.29
CA TYR A 49 -14.81 11.28 15.51
C TYR A 49 -13.55 11.13 16.38
N ALA A 50 -13.52 11.73 17.57
CA ALA A 50 -12.41 11.54 18.50
C ALA A 50 -12.23 10.06 18.87
N THR A 51 -13.34 9.35 19.14
CA THR A 51 -13.33 7.91 19.40
C THR A 51 -12.82 7.12 18.19
N TYR A 52 -13.31 7.44 16.99
CA TYR A 52 -12.89 6.82 15.75
C TYR A 52 -11.38 6.99 15.51
N PHE A 53 -10.84 8.20 15.68
CA PHE A 53 -9.43 8.49 15.47
C PHE A 53 -8.55 7.81 16.52
N SER A 54 -8.98 7.76 17.79
CA SER A 54 -8.26 7.05 18.85
C SER A 54 -8.13 5.55 18.54
N LYS A 55 -9.24 4.87 18.22
CA LYS A 55 -9.22 3.44 17.84
C LYS A 55 -8.42 3.20 16.54
N SER A 56 -8.47 4.14 15.60
CA SER A 56 -7.69 4.06 14.35
C SER A 56 -6.18 4.22 14.61
N ALA A 57 -5.78 5.03 15.60
CA ALA A 57 -4.39 5.15 16.03
C ALA A 57 -3.90 3.85 16.69
N GLU A 58 -4.72 3.21 17.53
CA GLU A 58 -4.43 1.89 18.10
C GLU A 58 -4.22 0.83 17.02
N LEU A 59 -5.10 0.78 16.00
CA LEU A 59 -4.94 -0.11 14.85
C LEU A 59 -3.61 0.16 14.13
N SER A 60 -3.28 1.44 13.91
CA SER A 60 -2.05 1.84 13.22
C SER A 60 -0.79 1.40 13.98
N GLY A 61 -0.85 1.41 15.32
CA GLY A 61 0.20 0.92 16.22
C GLY A 61 0.18 -0.60 16.48
N SER A 62 -0.85 -1.32 16.02
CA SER A 62 -0.98 -2.76 16.27
C SER A 62 0.14 -3.59 15.64
N LEU A 63 0.47 -4.70 16.27
CA LEU A 63 1.53 -5.61 15.82
C LEU A 63 1.27 -6.14 14.41
N ILE A 64 0.03 -6.52 14.10
CA ILE A 64 -0.35 -7.05 12.78
C ILE A 64 -0.18 -5.98 11.69
N ASN A 65 -0.66 -4.76 11.93
CA ASN A 65 -0.50 -3.66 10.97
C ASN A 65 0.99 -3.31 10.75
N ASN A 66 1.77 -3.33 11.82
CA ASN A 66 3.22 -3.12 11.74
C ASN A 66 3.93 -4.22 10.96
N ILE A 67 3.52 -5.49 11.08
CA ILE A 67 4.10 -6.59 10.29
C ILE A 67 3.94 -6.31 8.79
N PHE A 68 2.73 -5.98 8.33
CA PHE A 68 2.51 -5.69 6.90
C PHE A 68 3.40 -4.55 6.41
N PHE A 69 3.52 -3.48 7.20
CA PHE A 69 4.37 -2.34 6.87
C PHE A 69 5.86 -2.73 6.76
N TYR A 70 6.42 -3.41 7.78
CA TYR A 70 7.84 -3.73 7.79
C TYR A 70 8.22 -4.82 6.80
N VAL A 71 7.35 -5.82 6.58
CA VAL A 71 7.54 -6.82 5.52
C VAL A 71 7.56 -6.14 4.16
N GLY A 72 6.62 -5.22 3.90
CA GLY A 72 6.60 -4.46 2.66
C GLY A 72 7.85 -3.59 2.47
N LEU A 73 8.31 -2.91 3.52
CA LEU A 73 9.55 -2.14 3.52
C LEU A 73 10.78 -3.00 3.18
N LEU A 74 10.89 -4.20 3.76
CA LEU A 74 12.00 -5.12 3.47
C LEU A 74 11.96 -5.61 2.03
N LEU A 75 10.78 -5.93 1.49
CA LEU A 75 10.63 -6.33 0.10
C LEU A 75 10.94 -5.19 -0.87
N LEU A 76 10.55 -3.96 -0.54
CA LEU A 76 10.92 -2.78 -1.31
C LEU A 76 12.45 -2.60 -1.37
N ILE A 77 13.13 -2.71 -0.23
CA ILE A 77 14.61 -2.65 -0.16
C ILE A 77 15.24 -3.77 -0.99
N ALA A 78 14.71 -4.99 -0.88
CA ALA A 78 15.19 -6.13 -1.65
C ALA A 78 14.98 -5.92 -3.17
N ALA A 79 13.84 -5.38 -3.60
CA ALA A 79 13.58 -5.08 -4.99
C ALA A 79 14.59 -4.06 -5.54
N TRP A 80 14.83 -2.97 -4.81
CA TRP A 80 15.87 -1.99 -5.16
C TRP A 80 17.26 -2.61 -5.24
N PHE A 81 17.63 -3.46 -4.29
CA PHE A 81 18.91 -4.17 -4.29
C PHE A 81 19.10 -4.98 -5.58
N PHE A 82 18.08 -5.73 -6.02
CA PHE A 82 18.17 -6.51 -7.26
C PHE A 82 18.14 -5.65 -8.53
N VAL A 83 17.44 -4.51 -8.52
CA VAL A 83 17.53 -3.52 -9.58
C VAL A 83 18.97 -3.01 -9.75
N PHE A 84 19.65 -2.66 -8.64
CA PHE A 84 21.05 -2.20 -8.69
C PHE A 84 22.03 -3.31 -9.08
N LYS A 85 21.73 -4.57 -8.71
CA LYS A 85 22.45 -5.75 -9.19
C LYS A 85 22.16 -6.11 -10.65
N LYS A 86 21.26 -5.39 -11.32
CA LYS A 86 20.80 -5.62 -12.70
C LYS A 86 20.10 -6.97 -12.90
N ASP A 87 19.64 -7.61 -11.82
CA ASP A 87 18.83 -8.83 -11.85
C ASP A 87 17.34 -8.44 -11.87
N ILE A 88 16.89 -8.04 -13.07
CA ILE A 88 15.56 -7.45 -13.25
C ILE A 88 14.45 -8.50 -13.07
N PHE A 89 14.75 -9.76 -13.39
CA PHE A 89 13.81 -10.85 -13.19
C PHE A 89 13.45 -11.01 -11.71
N LYS A 90 14.45 -11.14 -10.83
CA LYS A 90 14.20 -11.23 -9.37
C LYS A 90 13.56 -9.96 -8.82
N ALA A 91 13.97 -8.78 -9.30
CA ALA A 91 13.37 -7.52 -8.87
C ALA A 91 11.87 -7.45 -9.20
N ASN A 92 11.44 -7.93 -10.38
CA ASN A 92 10.02 -8.03 -10.73
C ASN A 92 9.27 -9.01 -9.82
N LEU A 93 9.84 -10.18 -9.53
CA LEU A 93 9.19 -11.18 -8.66
C LEU A 93 9.00 -10.64 -7.23
N ILE A 94 10.03 -9.97 -6.69
CA ILE A 94 9.95 -9.35 -5.36
C ILE A 94 8.91 -8.23 -5.36
N TYR A 95 8.88 -7.40 -6.40
CA TYR A 95 7.87 -6.36 -6.53
C TYR A 95 6.44 -6.94 -6.58
N ILE A 96 6.22 -8.01 -7.35
CA ILE A 96 4.92 -8.70 -7.38
C ILE A 96 4.55 -9.21 -5.98
N ALA A 97 5.47 -9.89 -5.29
CA ALA A 97 5.23 -10.38 -3.93
C ALA A 97 4.90 -9.22 -2.98
N ASN A 98 5.59 -8.09 -3.11
CA ASN A 98 5.36 -6.89 -2.32
C ASN A 98 3.96 -6.33 -2.53
N VAL A 99 3.52 -6.17 -3.79
CA VAL A 99 2.17 -5.70 -4.11
C VAL A 99 1.09 -6.67 -3.58
N LEU A 100 1.31 -7.98 -3.67
CA LEU A 100 0.37 -8.98 -3.14
C LEU A 100 0.24 -8.91 -1.61
N ILE A 101 1.35 -8.76 -0.89
CA ILE A 101 1.33 -8.55 0.56
C ILE A 101 0.64 -7.22 0.91
N GLY A 102 0.90 -6.16 0.15
CA GLY A 102 0.22 -4.88 0.29
C GLY A 102 -1.29 -4.99 0.12
N LEU A 103 -1.77 -5.78 -0.86
CA LEU A 103 -3.20 -6.06 -1.05
C LEU A 103 -3.82 -6.78 0.15
N ILE A 104 -3.13 -7.80 0.70
CA ILE A 104 -3.59 -8.52 1.88
C ILE A 104 -3.66 -7.57 3.09
N GLY A 105 -2.62 -6.76 3.31
CA GLY A 105 -2.60 -5.76 4.39
C GLY A 105 -3.70 -4.71 4.24
N THR A 106 -3.97 -4.26 3.01
CA THR A 106 -5.05 -3.31 2.71
C THR A 106 -6.43 -3.93 2.99
N ALA A 107 -6.64 -5.19 2.61
CA ALA A 107 -7.89 -5.90 2.90
C ALA A 107 -8.11 -6.08 4.41
N TYR A 108 -7.06 -6.47 5.15
CA TYR A 108 -7.09 -6.54 6.61
C TYR A 108 -7.44 -5.18 7.22
N GLY A 109 -6.71 -4.12 6.83
CA GLY A 109 -6.92 -2.76 7.32
C GLY A 109 -8.35 -2.28 7.07
N TYR A 110 -8.91 -2.55 5.89
CA TYR A 110 -10.30 -2.22 5.56
C TYR A 110 -11.30 -2.91 6.49
N VAL A 111 -11.16 -4.22 6.72
CA VAL A 111 -12.09 -4.98 7.58
C VAL A 111 -12.07 -4.41 9.01
N VAL A 112 -10.89 -4.16 9.56
CA VAL A 112 -10.77 -3.64 10.92
C VAL A 112 -11.25 -2.19 11.00
N ALA A 113 -10.86 -1.32 10.06
CA ALA A 113 -11.31 0.08 10.02
C ALA A 113 -12.83 0.20 9.88
N LYS A 114 -13.45 -0.68 9.10
CA LYS A 114 -14.92 -0.78 8.99
C LYS A 114 -15.57 -1.16 10.33
N GLY A 115 -15.00 -2.12 11.05
CA GLY A 115 -15.45 -2.46 12.40
C GLY A 115 -15.30 -1.29 13.39
N ILE A 116 -14.18 -0.56 13.32
CA ILE A 116 -13.94 0.64 14.12
C ILE A 116 -15.00 1.71 13.82
N ALA A 117 -15.27 2.01 12.55
CA ALA A 117 -16.30 2.97 12.15
C ALA A 117 -17.67 2.60 12.73
N THR A 118 -18.12 1.35 12.52
CA THR A 118 -19.41 0.87 13.05
C THR A 118 -19.51 0.96 14.57
N SER A 119 -18.40 0.77 15.29
CA SER A 119 -18.37 0.87 16.75
C SER A 119 -18.15 2.29 17.30
N SER A 120 -17.88 3.28 16.44
CA SER A 120 -17.54 4.65 16.85
C SER A 120 -18.61 5.67 16.48
N PHE A 121 -19.38 5.41 15.42
CA PHE A 121 -20.45 6.30 14.97
C PHE A 121 -21.82 5.70 15.27
N SER A 122 -22.57 6.37 16.14
CA SER A 122 -23.98 6.09 16.40
C SER A 122 -24.90 6.86 15.46
N ASP A 123 -24.44 7.99 14.92
CA ASP A 123 -25.16 8.75 13.90
C ASP A 123 -25.09 8.01 12.53
N PRO A 124 -26.23 7.63 11.93
CA PRO A 124 -26.25 6.88 10.67
C PRO A 124 -25.63 7.64 9.49
N SER A 125 -25.73 8.97 9.46
CA SER A 125 -25.18 9.80 8.39
C SER A 125 -23.66 9.88 8.47
N LEU A 126 -23.11 10.04 9.69
CA LEU A 126 -21.66 10.03 9.92
C LEU A 126 -21.06 8.66 9.62
N LEU A 127 -21.73 7.59 10.08
CA LEU A 127 -21.32 6.22 9.78
C LEU A 127 -21.31 5.98 8.27
N SER A 128 -22.39 6.31 7.57
CA SER A 128 -22.50 6.11 6.12
C SER A 128 -21.40 6.84 5.36
N SER A 129 -21.13 8.11 5.72
CA SER A 129 -20.04 8.90 5.15
C SER A 129 -18.67 8.25 5.36
N GLN A 130 -18.39 7.78 6.59
CA GLN A 130 -17.12 7.12 6.89
C GLN A 130 -16.97 5.79 6.13
N ILE A 131 -18.03 4.98 6.06
CA ILE A 131 -18.02 3.72 5.30
C ILE A 131 -17.82 3.97 3.81
N LEU A 132 -18.45 5.01 3.25
CA LEU A 132 -18.24 5.40 1.85
C LEU A 132 -16.77 5.75 1.58
N GLY A 133 -16.15 6.54 2.45
CA GLY A 133 -14.73 6.88 2.34
C GLY A 133 -13.80 5.66 2.42
N LEU A 134 -14.10 4.72 3.34
CA LEU A 134 -13.36 3.46 3.43
C LEU A 134 -13.51 2.61 2.17
N ASN A 135 -14.74 2.49 1.64
CA ASN A 135 -15.04 1.75 0.40
C ASN A 135 -14.33 2.35 -0.82
N PHE A 136 -14.31 3.67 -0.93
CA PHE A 136 -13.58 4.36 -1.99
C PHE A 136 -12.08 4.10 -1.89
N THR A 137 -11.52 4.19 -0.68
CA THR A 137 -10.09 3.97 -0.43
C THR A 137 -9.66 2.55 -0.80
N ILE A 138 -10.37 1.52 -0.34
CA ILE A 138 -10.05 0.12 -0.70
C ILE A 138 -10.20 -0.10 -2.20
N GLY A 139 -11.27 0.40 -2.82
CA GLY A 139 -11.53 0.24 -4.24
C GLY A 139 -10.43 0.88 -5.09
N PHE A 140 -10.05 2.11 -4.77
CA PHE A 140 -8.96 2.82 -5.43
C PHE A 140 -7.62 2.07 -5.31
N SER A 141 -7.26 1.67 -4.09
CA SER A 141 -6.01 0.93 -3.83
C SER A 141 -5.94 -0.37 -4.63
N VAL A 142 -7.02 -1.16 -4.64
CA VAL A 142 -7.08 -2.42 -5.41
C VAL A 142 -6.90 -2.17 -6.91
N VAL A 143 -7.61 -1.19 -7.48
CA VAL A 143 -7.50 -0.87 -8.91
C VAL A 143 -6.07 -0.46 -9.27
N VAL A 144 -5.45 0.42 -8.48
CA VAL A 144 -4.05 0.85 -8.71
C VAL A 144 -3.10 -0.33 -8.63
N SER A 145 -3.23 -1.18 -7.62
CA SER A 145 -2.39 -2.39 -7.47
C SER A 145 -2.55 -3.35 -8.65
N LEU A 146 -3.76 -3.56 -9.16
CA LEU A 146 -4.00 -4.41 -10.34
C LEU A 146 -3.37 -3.83 -11.61
N ILE A 147 -3.41 -2.50 -11.79
CA ILE A 147 -2.70 -1.83 -12.90
C ILE A 147 -1.20 -2.09 -12.79
N PHE A 148 -0.61 -1.91 -11.60
CA PHE A 148 0.82 -2.13 -11.39
C PHE A 148 1.22 -3.59 -11.62
N LEU A 149 0.45 -4.54 -11.09
CA LEU A 149 0.67 -5.96 -11.33
C LEU A 149 0.58 -6.29 -12.83
N SER A 150 -0.42 -5.76 -13.53
CA SER A 150 -0.58 -5.99 -14.97
C SER A 150 0.64 -5.51 -15.76
N ILE A 151 1.18 -4.33 -15.44
CA ILE A 151 2.38 -3.78 -16.08
C ILE A 151 3.58 -4.71 -15.85
N VAL A 152 3.81 -5.14 -14.60
CA VAL A 152 5.00 -5.92 -14.24
C VAL A 152 4.92 -7.34 -14.78
N ILE A 153 3.76 -7.99 -14.67
CA ILE A 153 3.54 -9.35 -15.21
C ILE A 153 3.72 -9.33 -16.73
N PHE A 154 3.13 -8.36 -17.44
CA PHE A 154 3.30 -8.22 -18.88
C PHE A 154 4.78 -8.07 -19.28
N LYS A 155 5.54 -7.25 -18.54
CA LYS A 155 6.97 -7.07 -18.79
C LYS A 155 7.79 -8.32 -18.47
N LEU A 156 7.44 -9.04 -17.41
CA LEU A 156 8.10 -10.28 -17.00
C LEU A 156 7.92 -11.39 -18.05
N ILE A 157 6.70 -11.59 -18.54
CA ILE A 157 6.40 -12.57 -19.60
C ILE A 157 7.17 -12.22 -20.87
N LYS A 158 7.23 -10.94 -21.24
CA LYS A 158 8.00 -10.50 -22.40
C LYS A 158 9.49 -10.76 -22.23
N GLN A 159 10.05 -10.53 -21.04
CA GLN A 159 11.46 -10.79 -20.73
C GLN A 159 11.80 -12.28 -20.82
N GLN A 160 10.92 -13.16 -20.36
CA GLN A 160 11.10 -14.61 -20.47
C GLN A 160 11.12 -15.06 -21.95
N LYS A 161 10.12 -14.64 -22.73
CA LYS A 161 10.07 -14.96 -24.17
C LYS A 161 11.31 -14.50 -24.94
N GLU A 162 11.83 -13.31 -24.62
CA GLU A 162 13.06 -12.79 -25.23
C GLU A 162 14.30 -13.61 -24.81
N ALA A 163 14.34 -14.14 -23.59
CA ALA A 163 15.44 -15.00 -23.13
C ALA A 163 15.40 -16.38 -23.81
N ASP A 164 14.23 -17.01 -23.87
CA ASP A 164 14.04 -18.32 -24.50
C ASP A 164 14.41 -18.29 -26.00
N THR A 165 14.10 -17.18 -26.68
CA THR A 165 14.42 -17.02 -28.12
C THR A 165 15.93 -16.89 -28.37
N VAL A 166 16.67 -16.28 -27.44
CA VAL A 166 18.13 -16.12 -27.56
C VAL A 166 18.85 -17.43 -27.28
N GLU A 167 18.39 -18.19 -26.28
CA GLU A 167 18.95 -19.51 -25.96
C GLU A 167 18.82 -20.47 -27.15
N VAL A 168 17.65 -20.54 -27.79
CA VAL A 168 17.45 -21.35 -29.01
C VAL A 168 18.36 -20.92 -30.16
N ALA A 169 18.60 -19.61 -30.34
CA ALA A 169 19.46 -19.10 -31.42
C ALA A 169 20.97 -19.28 -31.15
N GLU A 170 21.37 -19.56 -29.91
CA GLU A 170 22.77 -19.88 -29.55
C GLU A 170 23.07 -21.38 -29.61
N GLU A 171 22.03 -22.24 -29.69
CA GLU A 171 22.15 -23.70 -29.83
C GLU A 171 22.15 -24.20 -31.29
N ASP A 172 21.79 -23.34 -32.26
CA ASP A 172 21.79 -23.58 -33.72
C ASP A 172 23.07 -23.07 -34.43
#